data_AF-A0A378C7U7-F1
#
_entry.id   AF-A0A378C7U7-F1
#
_cell.length_a   1.000
_cell.length_b   1.000
_cell.length_c   1.000
_cell.angle_alpha   90.00
_cell.angle_beta   90.00
_cell.angle_gamma   90.00
#
_symmetry.space_group_name_H-M   'P 1'
#
loop_
_entity.id
_entity.type
_entity.pdbx_description
1 polymer ?
#
loop_
_entity_poly.entity_id
_entity_poly.type
_entity_poly.pdbx_seq_one_letter_code
_entity_poly.pdbx_strand_id
1 'polypeptide(L)'
;MALVCAVLSLGRLEWWFEAPWIGWALAAAVILIVAAITFEHNRSNPLLNTKWLSSGSIVRLGLIMLLIRIVLAEQNTGVIGWLQYVGLQNEQMTNLAWSIFAGILCGIIASCLTLNPQKLYWPTATALALIMIASLLDSQSNALTRPEQLMFSQFLLGFGSAFFLAPAMLAGIGGVFADPRNLVSFSVLFGMSQNIGGLLGSAILGTFQTWREKFHSSQLADQITTLNPLIVERLQQYSLMYQSQIGDSTLLNVQATTLLQNAATLQANILAWNDTYLLTAAISAGTLVWVFWRLIRLRLTARIALQRATGSK
;
A
#
# COMPACT_ATOMS: atom_id res chain seq x y z
N MET A 1 -9.19 -6.42 18.11
CA MET A 1 -7.94 -5.98 17.46
C MET A 1 -6.99 -7.12 17.15
N ALA A 2 -6.52 -7.90 18.13
CA ALA A 2 -5.60 -9.02 17.88
C ALA A 2 -6.11 -9.98 16.79
N LEU A 3 -7.40 -10.36 16.83
CA LEU A 3 -8.01 -11.21 15.79
C LEU A 3 -8.01 -10.56 14.39
N VAL A 4 -8.28 -9.26 14.28
CA VAL A 4 -8.19 -8.53 13.01
C VAL A 4 -6.75 -8.55 12.50
N CYS A 5 -5.79 -8.31 13.38
CA CYS A 5 -4.37 -8.37 13.00
C CYS A 5 -3.97 -9.77 12.54
N ALA A 6 -4.39 -10.82 13.25
CA ALA A 6 -4.12 -12.20 12.86
C ALA A 6 -4.70 -12.53 11.47
N VAL A 7 -5.98 -12.17 11.24
CA VAL A 7 -6.66 -12.37 9.95
C VAL A 7 -5.95 -11.62 8.81
N LEU A 8 -5.59 -10.36 9.01
CA LEU A 8 -4.96 -9.56 7.96
C LEU A 8 -3.50 -9.99 7.70
N SER A 9 -2.75 -10.36 8.73
CA SER A 9 -1.35 -10.80 8.58
C SER A 9 -1.24 -12.19 7.96
N LEU A 10 -2.11 -13.12 8.35
CA LEU A 10 -2.04 -14.53 7.93
C LEU A 10 -2.96 -14.83 6.75
N GLY A 11 -3.94 -13.97 6.44
CA GLY A 11 -4.92 -14.18 5.37
C GLY A 11 -4.30 -14.47 4.00
N ARG A 12 -3.23 -13.75 3.67
CA ARG A 12 -2.45 -14.02 2.45
C ARG A 12 -1.62 -15.30 2.53
N LEU A 13 -1.01 -15.57 3.69
CA LEU A 13 -0.04 -16.66 3.87
C LEU A 13 -0.72 -18.04 3.88
N GLU A 14 -1.84 -18.15 4.58
CA GLU A 14 -2.65 -19.37 4.72
C GLU A 14 -3.76 -19.47 3.65
N TRP A 15 -3.84 -18.45 2.77
CA TRP A 15 -4.88 -18.24 1.77
C TRP A 15 -6.31 -18.14 2.34
N TRP A 16 -6.96 -17.00 2.08
CA TRP A 16 -8.20 -16.54 2.72
C TRP A 16 -9.32 -17.58 2.90
N PHE A 17 -9.48 -18.48 1.94
CA PHE A 17 -10.58 -19.46 1.91
C PHE A 17 -10.15 -20.89 2.25
N GLU A 18 -8.85 -21.15 2.33
CA GLU A 18 -8.33 -22.50 2.62
C GLU A 18 -8.28 -22.79 4.11
N ALA A 19 -8.10 -21.75 4.95
CA ALA A 19 -8.02 -21.90 6.40
C ALA A 19 -9.30 -21.40 7.12
N PRO A 20 -10.20 -22.29 7.57
CA PRO A 20 -11.49 -21.90 8.15
C PRO A 20 -11.39 -21.02 9.41
N TRP A 21 -10.30 -21.15 10.17
CA TRP A 21 -10.08 -20.37 11.39
C TRP A 21 -10.02 -18.86 11.12
N ILE A 22 -9.61 -18.44 9.92
CA ILE A 22 -9.57 -17.02 9.50
C ILE A 22 -10.99 -16.45 9.49
N GLY A 23 -11.95 -17.20 8.93
CA GLY A 23 -13.35 -16.81 8.89
C GLY A 23 -13.96 -16.67 10.29
N TRP A 24 -13.73 -17.67 11.16
CA TRP A 24 -14.20 -17.63 12.55
C TRP A 24 -13.53 -16.51 13.36
N ALA A 25 -12.24 -16.27 13.17
CA ALA A 25 -11.51 -15.18 13.80
C ALA A 25 -12.05 -13.81 13.37
N LEU A 26 -12.38 -13.63 12.09
CA LEU A 26 -12.99 -12.39 11.58
C LEU A 26 -14.39 -12.19 12.16
N ALA A 27 -15.22 -13.24 12.18
CA ALA A 27 -16.56 -13.17 12.77
C ALA A 27 -16.50 -12.80 14.26
N ALA A 28 -15.64 -13.46 15.03
CA ALA A 28 -15.40 -13.14 16.43
C ALA A 28 -14.86 -11.70 16.62
N ALA A 29 -13.98 -11.24 15.73
CA ALA A 29 -13.48 -9.87 15.76
C ALA A 29 -14.60 -8.83 15.59
N VAL A 30 -15.50 -9.05 14.63
CA VAL A 30 -16.66 -8.17 14.40
C VAL A 30 -17.56 -8.13 15.63
N ILE A 31 -17.89 -9.30 16.20
CA ILE A 31 -18.72 -9.39 17.41
C ILE A 31 -18.09 -8.62 18.57
N LEU A 32 -16.79 -8.80 18.81
CA LEU A 32 -16.08 -8.11 19.89
C LEU A 32 -15.99 -6.59 19.66
N ILE A 33 -15.80 -6.14 18.42
CA ILE A 33 -15.78 -4.71 18.09
C ILE A 33 -17.15 -4.08 18.32
N VAL A 34 -18.23 -4.73 17.84
CA VAL A 34 -19.60 -4.26 18.04
C VAL A 34 -19.93 -4.21 19.53
N ALA A 35 -19.65 -5.28 20.27
CA ALA A 35 -19.86 -5.32 21.72
C ALA A 35 -19.09 -4.22 22.46
N ALA A 36 -17.82 -3.98 22.10
CA ALA A 36 -17.02 -2.91 22.68
C ALA A 36 -17.61 -1.52 22.41
N ILE A 37 -18.04 -1.25 21.16
CA ILE A 37 -18.64 0.04 20.80
C ILE A 37 -19.98 0.25 21.52
N THR A 38 -20.84 -0.76 21.56
CA THR A 38 -22.16 -0.68 22.23
C THR A 38 -22.01 -0.48 23.74
N PHE A 39 -21.09 -1.22 24.37
CA PHE A 39 -20.81 -1.08 25.80
C PHE A 39 -20.28 0.31 26.14
N GLU A 40 -19.32 0.79 25.35
CA GLU A 40 -18.71 2.11 25.55
C GLU A 40 -19.70 3.26 25.30
N HIS A 41 -20.62 3.08 24.34
CA HIS A 41 -21.67 4.08 24.07
C HIS A 41 -22.68 4.20 25.21
N ASN A 42 -22.95 3.11 25.95
CA ASN A 42 -23.93 3.08 27.03
C ASN A 42 -23.32 3.37 28.42
N ARG A 43 -22.01 3.59 28.50
CA ARG A 43 -21.30 3.80 29.77
C ARG A 43 -21.49 5.24 30.28
N SER A 44 -21.75 5.39 31.58
CA SER A 44 -21.96 6.72 32.20
C SER A 44 -20.72 7.62 32.18
N ASN A 45 -19.52 7.03 32.25
CA ASN A 45 -18.24 7.71 32.10
C ASN A 45 -17.45 7.08 30.96
N PRO A 46 -17.73 7.45 29.70
CA PRO A 46 -17.07 6.88 28.55
C PRO A 46 -15.61 7.37 28.46
N LEU A 47 -14.70 6.44 28.23
CA LEU A 47 -13.31 6.67 27.84
C LEU A 47 -13.21 7.18 26.40
N LEU A 48 -14.09 6.69 25.51
CA LEU A 48 -14.15 7.10 24.11
C LEU A 48 -15.37 7.98 23.86
N ASN A 49 -15.14 9.16 23.28
CA ASN A 49 -16.21 10.02 22.80
C ASN A 49 -16.73 9.50 21.46
N THR A 50 -17.63 8.50 21.53
CA THR A 50 -18.20 7.83 20.36
C THR A 50 -18.96 8.79 19.44
N LYS A 51 -19.65 9.79 19.98
CA LYS A 51 -20.36 10.83 19.21
C LYS A 51 -19.40 11.68 18.38
N TRP A 52 -18.27 12.06 18.98
CA TRP A 52 -17.22 12.81 18.28
C TRP A 52 -16.50 11.95 17.24
N LEU A 53 -16.19 10.68 17.57
CA LEU A 53 -15.60 9.73 16.62
C LEU A 53 -16.52 9.48 15.42
N SER A 54 -17.83 9.43 15.62
CA SER A 54 -18.82 9.28 14.54
C SER A 54 -19.07 10.56 13.74
N SER A 55 -18.44 11.69 14.12
CA SER A 55 -18.62 12.94 13.38
C SER A 55 -18.02 12.84 11.97
N GLY A 56 -18.72 13.40 10.98
CA GLY A 56 -18.31 13.28 9.59
C GLY A 56 -16.94 13.91 9.24
N SER A 57 -16.41 14.80 10.08
CA SER A 57 -15.05 15.33 9.95
C SER A 57 -14.00 14.31 10.41
N ILE A 58 -14.21 13.66 11.57
CA ILE A 58 -13.28 12.72 12.18
C ILE A 58 -13.27 11.37 11.47
N VAL A 59 -14.44 10.84 11.11
CA VAL A 59 -14.52 9.62 10.27
C VAL A 59 -13.77 9.81 8.96
N ARG A 60 -13.91 11.00 8.34
CA ARG A 60 -13.21 11.33 7.10
C ARG A 60 -11.70 11.43 7.29
N LEU A 61 -11.25 12.05 8.39
CA LEU A 61 -9.83 12.11 8.72
C LEU A 61 -9.26 10.70 8.91
N GLY A 62 -9.96 9.84 9.66
CA GLY A 62 -9.63 8.42 9.82
C GLY A 62 -9.54 7.68 8.49
N LEU A 63 -10.50 7.90 7.59
CA LEU A 63 -10.51 7.28 6.27
C LEU A 63 -9.34 7.76 5.38
N ILE A 64 -9.00 9.06 5.40
CA ILE A 64 -7.82 9.58 4.68
C ILE A 64 -6.54 8.94 5.24
N MET A 65 -6.39 8.89 6.57
CA MET A 65 -5.22 8.28 7.20
C MET A 65 -5.10 6.79 6.87
N LEU A 66 -6.22 6.07 6.89
CA LEU A 66 -6.28 4.65 6.52
C LEU A 66 -5.91 4.44 5.05
N LEU A 67 -6.47 5.23 4.12
CA LEU A 67 -6.18 5.11 2.69
C LEU A 67 -4.71 5.41 2.38
N ILE A 68 -4.16 6.49 2.93
CA ILE A 68 -2.73 6.80 2.78
C ILE A 68 -1.88 5.67 3.36
N ARG A 69 -2.30 5.11 4.50
CA ARG A 69 -1.56 4.02 5.10
C ARG A 69 -1.63 2.73 4.27
N ILE A 70 -2.74 2.46 3.58
CA ILE A 70 -2.87 1.35 2.63
C ILE A 70 -1.88 1.51 1.49
N VAL A 71 -1.84 2.69 0.88
CA VAL A 71 -0.93 2.97 -0.23
C VAL A 71 0.54 2.86 0.21
N LEU A 72 0.86 3.38 1.40
CA LEU A 72 2.20 3.26 1.99
C LEU A 72 2.53 1.85 2.52
N ALA A 73 1.58 0.92 2.56
CA ALA A 73 1.85 -0.45 3.01
C ALA A 73 2.78 -1.19 2.04
N GLU A 74 2.84 -0.73 0.79
CA GLU A 74 3.80 -1.18 -0.21
C GLU A 74 5.26 -0.99 0.27
N GLN A 75 5.59 0.04 1.06
CA GLN A 75 6.95 0.21 1.60
C GLN A 75 7.46 -1.00 2.42
N ASN A 76 6.56 -1.75 3.08
CA ASN A 76 6.95 -2.86 3.95
C ASN A 76 7.23 -4.15 3.19
N THR A 77 6.68 -4.31 1.99
CA THR A 77 6.68 -5.60 1.27
C THR A 77 7.01 -5.48 -0.21
N GLY A 78 6.93 -4.27 -0.78
CA GLY A 78 7.08 -3.93 -2.19
C GLY A 78 8.50 -4.01 -2.68
N VAL A 79 9.15 -2.86 -2.85
CA VAL A 79 10.53 -2.78 -3.38
C VAL A 79 11.50 -3.68 -2.61
N ILE A 80 11.46 -3.68 -1.28
CA ILE A 80 12.38 -4.49 -0.47
C ILE A 80 12.10 -5.99 -0.69
N GLY A 81 10.83 -6.39 -0.73
CA GLY A 81 10.46 -7.78 -0.97
C GLY A 81 10.83 -8.25 -2.38
N TRP A 82 10.66 -7.39 -3.39
CA TRP A 82 11.11 -7.65 -4.76
C TRP A 82 12.64 -7.82 -4.84
N LEU A 83 13.40 -6.89 -4.26
CA LEU A 83 14.86 -6.93 -4.30
C LEU A 83 15.41 -8.16 -3.56
N GLN A 84 14.79 -8.55 -2.45
CA GLN A 84 15.11 -9.81 -1.76
C GLN A 84 14.73 -11.04 -2.60
N TYR A 85 13.60 -11.00 -3.31
CA TYR A 85 13.17 -12.09 -4.20
C TYR A 85 14.15 -12.32 -5.35
N VAL A 86 14.73 -11.27 -5.94
CA VAL A 86 15.78 -11.40 -6.96
C VAL A 86 17.17 -11.71 -6.38
N GLY A 87 17.27 -11.93 -5.06
CA GLY A 87 18.47 -12.41 -4.39
C GLY A 87 19.41 -11.34 -3.85
N LEU A 88 18.98 -10.06 -3.78
CA LEU A 88 19.80 -9.03 -3.15
C LEU A 88 19.79 -9.16 -1.62
N GLN A 89 20.96 -9.02 -1.03
CA GLN A 89 21.14 -8.97 0.42
C GLN A 89 20.93 -7.56 0.96
N ASN A 90 20.71 -7.45 2.29
CA ASN A 90 20.45 -6.17 2.94
C ASN A 90 21.58 -5.15 2.75
N GLU A 91 22.83 -5.61 2.73
CA GLU A 91 24.02 -4.78 2.50
C GLU A 91 23.99 -4.08 1.13
N GLN A 92 23.46 -4.76 0.11
CA GLN A 92 23.35 -4.24 -1.25
C GLN A 92 22.20 -3.21 -1.39
N MET A 93 21.32 -3.13 -0.40
CA MET A 93 20.20 -2.16 -0.35
C MET A 93 20.53 -0.92 0.48
N THR A 94 21.75 -0.78 1.00
CA THR A 94 22.15 0.34 1.87
C THR A 94 21.96 1.71 1.20
N ASN A 95 22.31 1.85 -0.08
CA ASN A 95 22.13 3.10 -0.82
C ASN A 95 20.65 3.48 -0.97
N LEU A 96 19.79 2.49 -1.19
CA LEU A 96 18.35 2.68 -1.26
C LEU A 96 17.79 3.13 0.10
N ALA A 97 18.26 2.52 1.19
CA ALA A 97 17.86 2.90 2.55
C ALA A 97 18.26 4.36 2.87
N TRP A 98 19.45 4.81 2.45
CA TRP A 98 19.86 6.21 2.57
C TRP A 98 18.96 7.15 1.76
N SER A 99 18.51 6.73 0.58
CA SER A 99 17.57 7.49 -0.23
C SER A 99 16.21 7.64 0.45
N ILE A 100 15.67 6.55 1.00
CA ILE A 100 14.43 6.56 1.80
C ILE A 100 14.57 7.50 3.00
N PHE A 101 15.69 7.37 3.74
CA PHE A 101 15.98 8.20 4.90
C PHE A 101 16.05 9.69 4.56
N ALA A 102 16.77 10.04 3.48
CA ALA A 102 16.83 11.40 2.98
C ALA A 102 15.43 11.93 2.61
N GLY A 103 14.61 11.10 1.95
CA GLY A 103 13.22 11.42 1.62
C GLY A 103 12.40 11.75 2.87
N ILE A 104 12.46 10.90 3.89
CA ILE A 104 11.79 11.10 5.17
C ILE A 104 12.25 12.41 5.84
N LEU A 105 13.56 12.65 5.93
CA LEU A 105 14.10 13.89 6.52
C LEU A 105 13.61 15.13 5.78
N CYS A 106 13.71 15.13 4.44
CA CYS A 106 13.21 16.22 3.62
C CYS A 106 11.70 16.42 3.78
N GLY A 107 10.93 15.33 3.90
CA GLY A 107 9.49 15.37 4.13
C GLY A 107 9.13 15.99 5.49
N ILE A 108 9.86 15.64 6.56
CA ILE A 108 9.70 16.26 7.89
C ILE A 108 10.02 17.75 7.82
N ILE A 109 11.17 18.12 7.26
CA ILE A 109 11.62 19.52 7.16
C ILE A 109 10.61 20.33 6.34
N ALA A 110 10.22 19.84 5.16
CA ALA A 110 9.22 20.49 4.33
C ALA A 110 7.87 20.61 5.04
N SER A 111 7.45 19.58 5.78
CA SER A 111 6.21 19.63 6.56
C SER A 111 6.28 20.70 7.63
N CYS A 112 7.40 20.84 8.34
CA CYS A 112 7.58 21.88 9.37
C CYS A 112 7.55 23.29 8.76
N LEU A 113 8.20 23.48 7.60
CA LEU A 113 8.30 24.80 6.95
C LEU A 113 7.01 25.23 6.27
N THR A 114 6.23 24.29 5.72
CA THR A 114 5.01 24.57 4.95
C THR A 114 3.72 24.42 5.77
N LEU A 115 3.85 24.08 7.05
CA LEU A 115 2.72 23.80 7.93
C LEU A 115 1.80 25.01 8.03
N ASN A 116 0.60 24.88 7.47
CA ASN A 116 -0.44 25.88 7.60
C ASN A 116 -1.73 25.23 8.14
N PRO A 117 -2.09 25.47 9.41
CA PRO A 117 -3.28 24.90 10.03
C PRO A 117 -4.58 25.22 9.28
N GLN A 118 -4.62 26.29 8.48
CA GLN A 118 -5.80 26.69 7.72
C GLN A 118 -5.90 25.97 6.36
N LYS A 119 -4.81 25.35 5.88
CA LYS A 119 -4.70 24.75 4.55
C LYS A 119 -4.20 23.30 4.59
N LEU A 120 -4.70 22.53 5.56
CA LEU A 120 -4.33 21.12 5.81
C LEU A 120 -4.57 20.16 4.63
N TYR A 121 -5.33 20.57 3.61
CA TYR A 121 -5.62 19.74 2.44
C TYR A 121 -4.47 19.69 1.42
N TRP A 122 -3.66 20.75 1.30
CA TRP A 122 -2.55 20.78 0.35
C TRP A 122 -1.49 19.73 0.67
N PRO A 123 -1.04 19.58 1.93
CA PRO A 123 -0.07 18.54 2.27
C PRO A 123 -0.53 17.13 1.93
N THR A 124 -1.79 16.81 2.20
CA THR A 124 -2.39 15.51 1.84
C THR A 124 -2.41 15.29 0.33
N ALA A 125 -2.81 16.30 -0.45
CA ALA A 125 -2.86 16.20 -1.90
C ALA A 125 -1.46 16.04 -2.51
N THR A 126 -0.47 16.81 -2.02
CA THR A 126 0.92 16.70 -2.47
C THR A 126 1.50 15.33 -2.13
N ALA A 127 1.29 14.84 -0.90
CA ALA A 127 1.76 13.50 -0.50
C ALA A 127 1.17 12.41 -1.42
N LEU A 128 -0.15 12.43 -1.66
CA LEU A 128 -0.80 11.47 -2.57
C LEU A 128 -0.29 11.58 -4.00
N ALA A 129 -0.02 12.78 -4.50
CA ALA A 129 0.53 12.98 -5.84
C ALA A 129 1.96 12.44 -5.96
N LEU A 130 2.81 12.68 -4.96
CA LEU A 130 4.18 12.16 -4.94
C LEU A 130 4.20 10.64 -4.84
N ILE A 131 3.34 10.05 -4.01
CA ILE A 131 3.20 8.60 -3.91
C ILE A 131 2.72 8.01 -5.24
N MET A 132 1.71 8.62 -5.87
CA MET A 132 1.24 8.20 -7.19
C MET A 132 2.36 8.22 -8.23
N ILE A 133 3.16 9.30 -8.28
CA ILE A 133 4.30 9.41 -9.21
C ILE A 133 5.34 8.32 -8.92
N ALA A 134 5.70 8.11 -7.65
CA ALA A 134 6.65 7.09 -7.25
C ALA A 134 6.19 5.68 -7.70
N SER A 135 4.95 5.32 -7.40
CA SER A 135 4.39 4.02 -7.82
C SER A 135 4.31 3.88 -9.35
N LEU A 136 4.04 4.95 -10.11
CA LEU A 136 4.08 4.89 -11.58
C LEU A 136 5.50 4.69 -12.13
N LEU A 137 6.53 5.23 -11.47
CA LEU A 137 7.92 4.97 -11.81
C LEU A 137 8.27 3.51 -11.54
N ASP A 138 7.90 2.98 -10.38
CA ASP A 138 8.20 1.60 -9.98
C ASP A 138 7.45 0.56 -10.81
N SER A 139 6.29 0.92 -11.37
CA SER A 139 5.50 0.03 -12.24
C SER A 139 6.17 -0.35 -13.57
N GLN A 140 7.30 0.28 -13.90
CA GLN A 140 8.06 0.01 -15.13
C GLN A 140 9.29 -0.87 -14.88
N SER A 141 9.29 -1.61 -13.76
CA SER A 141 10.41 -2.48 -13.38
C SER A 141 10.52 -3.72 -14.26
N ASN A 142 11.74 -4.26 -14.37
CA ASN A 142 12.07 -5.46 -15.13
C ASN A 142 13.13 -6.32 -14.40
N ALA A 143 13.57 -7.42 -15.00
CA ALA A 143 14.54 -8.35 -14.38
C ALA A 143 15.91 -7.71 -14.08
N LEU A 144 16.25 -6.64 -14.79
CA LEU A 144 17.48 -5.87 -14.62
C LEU A 144 17.32 -4.72 -13.63
N THR A 145 16.15 -4.55 -13.03
CA THR A 145 15.94 -3.49 -12.04
C THR A 145 16.84 -3.71 -10.83
N ARG A 146 17.52 -2.64 -10.42
CA ARG A 146 18.47 -2.61 -9.31
C ARG A 146 18.13 -1.48 -8.33
N PRO A 147 18.63 -1.53 -7.09
CA PRO A 147 18.34 -0.51 -6.09
C PRO A 147 18.61 0.91 -6.57
N GLU A 148 19.65 1.15 -7.38
CA GLU A 148 19.97 2.51 -7.86
C GLU A 148 18.85 3.13 -8.70
N GLN A 149 18.11 2.31 -9.45
CA GLN A 149 17.00 2.78 -10.30
C GLN A 149 15.75 3.14 -9.49
N LEU A 150 15.62 2.59 -8.28
CA LEU A 150 14.48 2.79 -7.38
C LEU A 150 14.75 3.89 -6.35
N MET A 151 15.96 4.48 -6.31
CA MET A 151 16.29 5.51 -5.32
C MET A 151 15.35 6.71 -5.40
N PHE A 152 15.07 7.21 -6.61
CA PHE A 152 14.24 8.39 -6.75
C PHE A 152 12.78 8.15 -6.35
N SER A 153 12.17 7.04 -6.78
CA SER A 153 10.81 6.68 -6.38
C SER A 153 10.70 6.42 -4.88
N GLN A 154 11.65 5.69 -4.30
CA GLN A 154 11.67 5.44 -2.86
C GLN A 154 11.92 6.70 -2.02
N PHE A 155 12.71 7.65 -2.52
CA PHE A 155 12.83 8.99 -1.93
C PHE A 155 11.49 9.72 -1.91
N LEU A 156 10.75 9.71 -3.03
CA LEU A 156 9.43 10.35 -3.13
C LEU A 156 8.40 9.70 -2.19
N LEU A 157 8.40 8.37 -2.07
CA LEU A 157 7.56 7.65 -1.11
C LEU A 157 7.91 8.02 0.34
N GLY A 158 9.20 8.04 0.68
CA GLY A 158 9.68 8.45 2.01
C GLY A 158 9.33 9.90 2.34
N PHE A 159 9.45 10.81 1.36
CA PHE A 159 9.02 12.19 1.50
C PHE A 159 7.51 12.29 1.73
N GLY A 160 6.70 11.64 0.89
CA GLY A 160 5.24 11.69 0.97
C GLY A 160 4.71 11.13 2.29
N SER A 161 5.31 10.06 2.82
CA SER A 161 4.90 9.45 4.08
C SER A 161 5.12 10.39 5.28
N ALA A 162 6.28 11.04 5.35
CA ALA A 162 6.61 11.97 6.41
C ALA A 162 5.85 13.30 6.28
N PHE A 163 5.69 13.80 5.06
CA PHE A 163 5.05 15.08 4.77
C PHE A 163 3.57 15.13 5.17
N PHE A 164 2.88 13.98 5.11
CA PHE A 164 1.47 13.89 5.49
C PHE A 164 1.24 13.86 7.01
N LEU A 165 2.20 13.33 7.78
CA LEU A 165 1.99 12.92 9.17
C LEU A 165 1.61 14.10 10.09
N ALA A 166 2.41 15.16 10.10
CA ALA A 166 2.17 16.30 10.99
C ALA A 166 0.87 17.08 10.66
N PRO A 167 0.53 17.36 9.38
CA PRO A 167 -0.77 17.89 9.00
C PRO A 167 -1.93 16.99 9.45
N ALA A 168 -1.81 15.66 9.29
CA ALA A 168 -2.86 14.74 9.73
C ALA A 168 -3.09 14.81 11.26
N MET A 169 -2.02 14.93 12.05
CA MET A 169 -2.11 15.12 13.50
C MET A 169 -2.78 16.44 13.86
N LEU A 170 -2.39 17.54 13.22
CA LEU A 170 -3.00 18.86 13.44
C LEU A 170 -4.48 18.91 13.05
N ALA A 171 -4.88 18.19 12.00
CA ALA A 171 -6.27 18.10 11.60
C ALA A 171 -7.17 17.46 12.67
N GLY A 172 -6.63 16.58 13.52
CA GLY A 172 -7.34 15.97 14.64
C GLY A 172 -7.35 16.81 15.93
N ILE A 173 -6.33 17.66 16.10
CA ILE A 173 -6.10 18.45 17.32
C ILE A 173 -7.21 19.48 17.60
N GLY A 174 -7.90 20.00 16.57
CA GLY A 174 -9.01 20.95 16.78
C GLY A 174 -10.15 20.39 17.64
N GLY A 175 -10.47 19.10 17.50
CA GLY A 175 -11.48 18.44 18.34
C GLY A 175 -10.97 18.13 19.74
N VAL A 176 -9.66 17.94 19.90
CA VAL A 176 -8.98 17.74 21.18
C VAL A 176 -9.00 18.99 22.05
N PHE A 177 -8.75 20.16 21.48
CA PHE A 177 -8.81 21.41 22.23
C PHE A 177 -10.22 21.74 22.73
N ALA A 178 -11.26 21.30 22.02
CA ALA A 178 -12.64 21.52 22.40
C ALA A 178 -13.08 20.66 23.61
N ASP A 179 -12.58 19.43 23.72
CA ASP A 179 -12.75 18.58 24.91
C ASP A 179 -11.50 17.69 25.07
N PRO A 180 -10.69 17.87 26.13
CA PRO A 180 -9.49 17.07 26.37
C PRO A 180 -9.74 15.56 26.39
N ARG A 181 -10.98 15.10 26.67
CA ARG A 181 -11.35 13.67 26.58
C ARG A 181 -11.23 13.11 25.16
N ASN A 182 -11.30 13.98 24.15
CA ASN A 182 -11.10 13.58 22.75
C ASN A 182 -9.64 13.18 22.46
N LEU A 183 -8.67 13.48 23.34
CA LEU A 183 -7.28 13.00 23.19
C LEU A 183 -7.18 11.48 23.12
N VAL A 184 -7.86 10.79 24.04
CA VAL A 184 -7.87 9.33 24.09
C VAL A 184 -8.53 8.76 22.84
N SER A 185 -9.65 9.37 22.44
CA SER A 185 -10.39 8.98 21.24
C SER A 185 -9.57 9.19 19.96
N PHE A 186 -8.87 10.32 19.86
CA PHE A 186 -7.99 10.63 18.75
C PHE A 186 -6.80 9.69 18.68
N SER A 187 -6.15 9.40 19.81
CA SER A 187 -5.04 8.45 19.89
C SER A 187 -5.46 7.05 19.41
N VAL A 188 -6.64 6.57 19.86
CA VAL A 188 -7.20 5.30 19.38
C VAL A 188 -7.49 5.38 17.89
N LEU A 189 -8.18 6.40 17.39
CA LEU A 189 -8.50 6.52 15.97
C LEU A 189 -7.24 6.58 15.10
N PHE A 190 -6.24 7.36 15.50
CA PHE A 190 -4.96 7.47 14.80
C PHE A 190 -4.24 6.11 14.82
N GLY A 191 -4.02 5.53 16.00
CA GLY A 191 -3.35 4.24 16.15
C GLY A 191 -4.04 3.11 15.40
N MET A 192 -5.37 3.03 15.44
CA MET A 192 -6.15 2.06 14.66
C MET A 192 -6.00 2.29 13.17
N SER A 193 -6.08 3.54 12.70
CA SER A 193 -5.93 3.84 11.27
C SER A 193 -4.53 3.45 10.76
N GLN A 194 -3.49 3.66 11.57
CA GLN A 194 -2.11 3.29 11.21
C GLN A 194 -1.88 1.77 11.21
N ASN A 195 -2.40 1.06 12.22
CA ASN A 195 -2.24 -0.40 12.33
C ASN A 195 -3.11 -1.15 11.33
N ILE A 196 -4.41 -0.84 11.29
CA ILE A 196 -5.35 -1.47 10.36
C ILE A 196 -4.98 -1.09 8.93
N GLY A 197 -4.71 0.19 8.63
CA GLY A 197 -4.33 0.60 7.28
C GLY A 197 -3.06 -0.10 6.78
N GLY A 198 -2.08 -0.33 7.66
CA GLY A 198 -0.83 -1.00 7.29
C GLY A 198 -1.04 -2.50 7.01
N LEU A 199 -1.77 -3.18 7.90
CA LEU A 199 -2.06 -4.61 7.74
C LEU A 199 -3.04 -4.86 6.58
N LEU A 200 -4.09 -4.06 6.48
CA LEU A 200 -5.08 -4.14 5.41
C LEU A 200 -4.44 -3.83 4.05
N GLY A 201 -3.58 -2.81 3.98
CA GLY A 201 -2.83 -2.50 2.76
C GLY A 201 -1.92 -3.62 2.33
N SER A 202 -1.12 -4.17 3.25
CA SER A 202 -0.24 -5.31 2.98
C SER A 202 -1.03 -6.55 2.55
N ALA A 203 -2.17 -6.81 3.19
CA ALA A 203 -3.06 -7.91 2.85
C ALA A 203 -3.67 -7.74 1.45
N ILE A 204 -4.21 -6.56 1.12
CA ILE A 204 -4.82 -6.26 -0.18
C ILE A 204 -3.77 -6.33 -1.29
N LEU A 205 -2.69 -5.56 -1.16
CA LEU A 205 -1.63 -5.48 -2.18
C LEU A 205 -0.95 -6.83 -2.37
N GLY A 206 -0.64 -7.53 -1.28
CA GLY A 206 -0.03 -8.84 -1.35
C GLY A 206 -0.95 -9.91 -1.94
N THR A 207 -2.25 -9.88 -1.63
CA THR A 207 -3.22 -10.82 -2.24
C THR A 207 -3.37 -10.53 -3.73
N PHE A 208 -3.46 -9.26 -4.09
CA PHE A 208 -3.52 -8.84 -5.49
C PHE A 208 -2.28 -9.29 -6.25
N GLN A 209 -1.08 -9.10 -5.67
CA GLN A 209 0.18 -9.57 -6.24
C GLN A 209 0.15 -11.08 -6.50
N THR A 210 -0.23 -11.92 -5.52
CA THR A 210 -0.32 -13.38 -5.70
C THR A 210 -1.33 -13.75 -6.78
N TRP A 211 -2.46 -13.05 -6.86
CA TRP A 211 -3.45 -13.30 -7.91
C TRP A 211 -2.94 -12.93 -9.30
N ARG A 212 -2.24 -11.79 -9.43
CA ARG A 212 -1.64 -11.34 -10.69
C ARG A 212 -0.47 -12.21 -11.13
N GLU A 213 0.32 -12.72 -10.19
CA GLU A 213 1.40 -13.68 -10.47
C GLU A 213 0.81 -14.95 -11.09
N LYS A 214 -0.21 -15.56 -10.45
CA LYS A 214 -0.89 -16.74 -11.00
C LYS A 214 -1.49 -16.48 -12.39
N PHE A 215 -2.07 -15.30 -12.58
CA PHE A 215 -2.60 -14.88 -13.89
C PHE A 215 -1.50 -14.82 -14.96
N HIS A 216 -0.40 -14.12 -14.70
CA HIS A 216 0.72 -14.03 -15.67
C HIS A 216 1.42 -15.37 -15.88
N SER A 217 1.58 -16.17 -14.83
CA SER A 217 2.13 -17.53 -14.90
C SER A 217 1.29 -18.42 -15.81
N SER A 218 -0.05 -18.35 -15.73
CA SER A 218 -0.94 -19.10 -16.65
C SER A 218 -0.80 -18.66 -18.11
N GLN A 219 -0.72 -17.36 -18.37
CA GLN A 219 -0.55 -16.83 -19.73
C GLN A 219 0.80 -17.19 -20.34
N LEU A 220 1.87 -17.16 -19.54
CA LEU A 220 3.20 -17.57 -19.99
C LEU A 220 3.26 -19.08 -20.23
N ALA A 221 2.63 -19.89 -19.37
CA ALA A 221 2.55 -21.33 -19.56
C ALA A 221 1.87 -21.70 -20.88
N ASP A 222 0.77 -21.03 -21.25
CA ASP A 222 0.08 -21.24 -22.53
C ASP A 222 0.95 -20.91 -23.75
N GLN A 223 1.94 -20.02 -23.61
CA GLN A 223 2.86 -19.63 -24.68
C GLN A 223 4.09 -20.54 -24.77
N ILE A 224 4.42 -21.27 -23.70
CA ILE A 224 5.54 -22.23 -23.66
C ILE A 224 5.09 -23.52 -24.35
N THR A 225 5.16 -23.51 -25.67
CA THR A 225 4.86 -24.66 -26.52
C THR A 225 6.09 -25.03 -27.35
N THR A 226 6.28 -26.32 -27.59
CA THR A 226 7.35 -26.82 -28.50
C THR A 226 7.07 -26.50 -29.97
N LEU A 227 5.87 -25.98 -30.28
CA LEU A 227 5.51 -25.47 -31.60
C LEU A 227 6.09 -24.08 -31.87
N ASN A 228 6.49 -23.35 -30.82
CA ASN A 228 7.12 -22.05 -30.96
C ASN A 228 8.64 -22.23 -31.21
N PRO A 229 9.17 -21.84 -32.38
CA PRO A 229 10.59 -22.02 -32.69
C PRO A 229 11.52 -21.27 -31.73
N LEU A 230 11.07 -20.15 -31.16
CA LEU A 230 11.84 -19.36 -30.19
C LEU A 230 12.05 -20.13 -28.87
N ILE A 231 11.06 -20.93 -28.46
CA ILE A 231 11.13 -21.77 -27.26
C ILE A 231 12.09 -22.94 -27.50
N VAL A 232 12.04 -23.55 -28.68
CA VAL A 232 12.96 -24.63 -29.06
C VAL A 232 14.41 -24.13 -29.08
N GLU A 233 14.65 -22.96 -29.67
CA GLU A 233 15.98 -22.34 -29.67
C GLU A 233 16.46 -22.04 -28.24
N ARG A 234 15.58 -21.50 -27.38
CA ARG A 234 15.93 -21.21 -25.99
C ARG A 234 16.26 -22.47 -25.19
N LEU A 235 15.50 -23.56 -25.38
CA LEU A 235 15.79 -24.85 -24.76
C LEU A 235 17.13 -25.41 -25.24
N GLN A 236 17.45 -25.30 -26.53
CA GLN A 236 18.76 -25.69 -27.05
C GLN A 236 19.89 -24.88 -26.42
N GLN A 237 19.72 -23.56 -26.28
CA GLN A 237 20.70 -22.71 -25.60
C GLN A 237 20.93 -23.14 -24.15
N TYR A 238 19.87 -23.44 -23.38
CA TYR A 238 19.99 -23.94 -22.02
C TYR A 238 20.64 -25.33 -21.96
N SER A 239 20.32 -26.23 -22.88
CA SER A 239 20.96 -27.54 -22.98
C SER A 239 22.46 -27.42 -23.25
N LEU A 240 22.89 -26.52 -24.14
CA LEU A 240 24.30 -26.30 -24.44
C LEU A 240 25.10 -25.81 -23.23
N MET A 241 24.48 -25.03 -22.33
CA MET A 241 25.15 -24.54 -21.10
C MET A 241 25.53 -25.68 -20.14
N TYR A 242 24.78 -26.78 -20.13
CA TYR A 242 24.97 -27.90 -19.20
C TYR A 242 25.49 -29.17 -19.87
N GLN A 243 25.69 -29.16 -21.19
CA GLN A 243 26.09 -30.33 -21.96
C GLN A 243 27.44 -30.92 -21.50
N SER A 244 28.36 -30.09 -21.04
CA SER A 244 29.67 -30.53 -20.53
C SER A 244 29.60 -31.14 -19.12
N GLN A 245 28.51 -30.94 -18.39
CA GLN A 245 28.33 -31.37 -17.00
C GLN A 245 27.36 -32.56 -16.88
N ILE A 246 26.37 -32.65 -17.77
CA ILE A 246 25.33 -33.67 -17.76
C ILE A 246 25.49 -34.53 -19.02
N GLY A 247 25.98 -35.76 -18.85
CA GLY A 247 26.16 -36.72 -19.95
C GLY A 247 24.87 -37.43 -20.39
N ASP A 248 23.83 -37.43 -19.55
CA ASP A 248 22.52 -38.02 -19.86
C ASP A 248 21.61 -37.00 -20.56
N SER A 249 21.19 -37.32 -21.79
CA SER A 249 20.36 -36.43 -22.62
C SER A 249 18.96 -36.21 -22.05
N THR A 250 18.42 -37.14 -21.27
CA THR A 250 17.11 -36.99 -20.64
C THR A 250 17.18 -35.97 -19.50
N LEU A 251 18.17 -36.13 -18.62
CA LEU A 251 18.45 -35.19 -17.53
C LEU A 251 18.81 -33.80 -18.04
N LEU A 252 19.55 -33.71 -19.16
CA LEU A 252 19.86 -32.44 -19.81
C LEU A 252 18.60 -31.68 -20.24
N ASN A 253 17.65 -32.37 -20.88
CA ASN A 253 16.39 -31.78 -21.29
C ASN A 253 15.53 -31.35 -20.09
N VAL A 254 15.48 -32.17 -19.03
CA VAL A 254 14.79 -31.80 -17.78
C VAL A 254 15.41 -30.54 -17.18
N GLN A 255 16.75 -30.43 -17.13
CA GLN A 255 17.45 -29.24 -16.64
C GLN A 255 17.12 -28.00 -17.49
N ALA A 256 17.14 -28.12 -18.82
CA ALA A 256 16.82 -27.02 -19.73
C ALA A 256 15.37 -26.53 -19.56
N THR A 257 14.40 -27.45 -19.45
CA THR A 257 12.99 -27.10 -19.21
C THR A 257 12.78 -26.45 -17.84
N THR A 258 13.48 -26.92 -16.81
CA THR A 258 13.42 -26.32 -15.46
C THR A 258 13.94 -24.88 -15.47
N LEU A 259 15.03 -24.59 -16.18
CA LEU A 259 15.54 -23.22 -16.33
C LEU A 259 14.55 -22.31 -17.06
N LEU A 260 13.90 -22.82 -18.11
CA LEU A 260 12.86 -22.08 -18.81
C LEU A 260 11.66 -21.78 -17.90
N GLN A 261 11.21 -22.77 -17.11
CA GLN A 261 10.13 -22.58 -16.14
C GLN A 261 10.51 -21.55 -15.07
N ASN A 262 11.73 -21.61 -14.52
CA ASN A 262 12.21 -20.63 -13.55
C ASN A 262 12.25 -19.21 -14.14
N ALA A 263 12.68 -19.05 -15.40
CA ALA A 263 12.66 -17.77 -16.09
C ALA A 263 11.23 -17.25 -16.31
N ALA A 264 10.29 -18.13 -16.68
CA ALA A 264 8.89 -17.78 -16.84
C ALA A 264 8.24 -17.35 -15.51
N THR A 265 8.47 -18.08 -14.43
CA THR A 265 8.00 -17.74 -13.08
C THR A 265 8.56 -16.40 -12.61
N LEU A 266 9.85 -16.13 -12.86
CA LEU A 266 10.47 -14.84 -12.54
C LEU A 266 9.80 -13.71 -13.34
N GLN A 267 9.53 -13.91 -14.62
CA GLN A 267 8.84 -12.92 -15.46
C GLN A 267 7.40 -12.67 -15.01
N ALA A 268 6.65 -13.71 -14.65
CA ALA A 268 5.30 -13.58 -14.10
C ALA A 268 5.29 -12.74 -12.82
N ASN A 269 6.28 -12.97 -11.94
CA ASN A 269 6.46 -12.20 -10.71
C ASN A 269 6.74 -10.72 -11.01
N ILE A 270 7.63 -10.40 -11.97
CA ILE A 270 7.89 -9.01 -12.38
C ILE A 270 6.60 -8.31 -12.81
N LEU A 271 5.82 -8.95 -13.68
CA LEU A 271 4.59 -8.37 -14.18
C LEU A 271 3.56 -8.16 -13.07
N ALA A 272 3.48 -9.11 -12.12
CA ALA A 272 2.61 -8.97 -10.95
C ALA A 272 3.03 -7.83 -10.01
N TRP A 273 4.33 -7.62 -9.84
CA TRP A 273 4.86 -6.47 -9.11
C TRP A 273 4.47 -5.16 -9.77
N ASN A 274 4.70 -5.03 -11.08
CA ASN A 274 4.32 -3.85 -11.85
C ASN A 274 2.83 -3.53 -11.73
N ASP A 275 1.97 -4.55 -11.82
CA ASP A 275 0.52 -4.39 -11.63
C ASP A 275 0.17 -3.92 -10.21
N THR A 276 0.91 -4.38 -9.19
CA THR A 276 0.69 -3.97 -7.80
C THR A 276 1.04 -2.50 -7.59
N TYR A 277 2.13 -2.02 -8.21
CA TYR A 277 2.45 -0.58 -8.21
C TYR A 277 1.41 0.25 -8.97
N LEU A 278 0.89 -0.25 -10.10
CA LEU A 278 -0.22 0.40 -10.81
C LEU A 278 -1.47 0.49 -9.94
N LEU A 279 -1.78 -0.55 -9.16
CA LEU A 279 -2.89 -0.53 -8.21
C LEU A 279 -2.66 0.53 -7.11
N THR A 280 -1.46 0.61 -6.56
CA THR A 280 -1.08 1.64 -5.57
C THR A 280 -1.22 3.05 -6.15
N ALA A 281 -0.79 3.26 -7.40
CA ALA A 281 -0.99 4.51 -8.13
C ALA A 281 -2.48 4.83 -8.34
N ALA A 282 -3.30 3.83 -8.72
CA ALA A 282 -4.74 3.98 -8.92
C ALA A 282 -5.48 4.33 -7.62
N ILE A 283 -5.15 3.70 -6.49
CA ILE A 283 -5.71 4.02 -5.18
C ILE A 283 -5.33 5.45 -4.77
N SER A 284 -4.08 5.84 -5.01
CA SER A 284 -3.59 7.20 -4.75
C SER A 284 -4.33 8.23 -5.59
N ALA A 285 -4.48 7.99 -6.89
CA ALA A 285 -5.22 8.84 -7.81
C ALA A 285 -6.69 8.94 -7.42
N GLY A 286 -7.35 7.83 -7.09
CA GLY A 286 -8.75 7.82 -6.63
C GLY A 286 -8.94 8.62 -5.35
N THR A 287 -8.01 8.49 -4.40
CA THR A 287 -8.01 9.26 -3.15
C THR A 287 -7.80 10.76 -3.42
N LEU A 288 -6.87 11.10 -4.31
CA LEU A 288 -6.59 12.47 -4.73
C LEU A 288 -7.83 13.12 -5.37
N VAL A 289 -8.48 12.43 -6.31
CA VAL A 289 -9.71 12.89 -6.96
C VAL A 289 -10.82 13.11 -5.94
N TRP A 290 -10.99 12.18 -5.00
CA TRP A 290 -11.99 12.32 -3.94
C TRP A 290 -11.74 13.54 -3.04
N VAL A 291 -10.47 13.78 -2.65
CA VAL A 291 -10.07 14.96 -1.86
C VAL A 291 -10.37 16.25 -2.65
N PHE A 292 -9.98 16.34 -3.92
CA PHE A 292 -10.23 17.53 -4.75
C PHE A 292 -11.71 17.78 -5.00
N TRP A 293 -12.47 16.73 -5.36
CA TRP A 293 -13.90 16.82 -5.56
C TRP A 293 -14.62 17.38 -4.33
N ARG A 294 -14.22 16.93 -3.14
CA ARG A 294 -14.76 17.46 -1.89
C ARG A 294 -14.39 18.92 -1.66
N LEU A 295 -13.15 19.32 -1.93
CA LEU A 295 -12.73 20.72 -1.78
C LEU A 295 -13.54 21.63 -2.69
N ILE A 296 -13.79 21.20 -3.92
CA ILE A 296 -14.63 21.90 -4.89
C ILE A 296 -16.07 22.00 -4.36
N ARG A 297 -16.68 20.88 -3.92
CA ARG A 297 -18.01 20.85 -3.30
C ARG A 297 -18.14 21.86 -2.16
N LEU A 298 -17.18 21.90 -1.23
CA LEU A 298 -17.18 22.81 -0.08
C LEU A 298 -17.11 24.28 -0.50
N ARG A 299 -16.24 24.60 -1.47
CA ARG A 299 -16.13 25.95 -2.01
C ARG A 299 -17.40 26.38 -2.74
N LEU A 300 -18.02 25.48 -3.50
CA LEU A 300 -19.27 25.74 -4.20
C LEU A 300 -20.42 25.97 -3.20
N THR A 301 -20.57 25.11 -2.19
CA THR A 301 -21.61 25.29 -1.15
C THR A 301 -21.42 26.58 -0.36
N ALA A 302 -20.17 26.95 -0.04
CA ALA A 302 -19.88 28.22 0.63
C ALA A 302 -20.21 29.43 -0.26
N ARG A 303 -19.90 29.36 -1.56
CA ARG A 303 -20.28 30.40 -2.54
C ARG A 303 -21.79 30.53 -2.68
N ILE A 304 -22.52 29.42 -2.80
CA ILE A 304 -23.98 29.42 -2.90
C ILE A 304 -24.62 29.96 -1.62
N ALA A 305 -24.11 29.58 -0.44
CA ALA A 305 -24.59 30.10 0.83
C ALA A 305 -24.34 31.61 0.96
N LEU A 306 -23.17 32.08 0.51
CA LEU A 306 -22.84 33.50 0.48
C LEU A 306 -23.75 34.27 -0.49
N GLN A 307 -23.99 33.76 -1.70
CA GLN A 307 -24.93 34.36 -2.68
C GLN A 307 -26.36 34.45 -2.14
N ARG A 308 -26.82 33.44 -1.39
CA ARG A 308 -28.14 33.47 -0.72
C ARG A 308 -28.19 34.47 0.42
N ALA A 309 -27.10 34.61 1.18
CA ALA A 309 -27.01 35.55 2.30
C ALA A 309 -26.85 37.01 1.85
N THR A 310 -26.16 37.26 0.74
CA THR A 310 -25.96 38.60 0.19
C THR A 310 -27.13 39.09 -0.67
N GLY A 311 -28.21 38.30 -0.78
CA GLY A 311 -29.44 38.70 -1.47
C GLY A 311 -29.17 39.24 -2.87
N SER A 312 -28.76 38.38 -3.81
CA SER A 312 -28.92 38.76 -5.21
C SER A 312 -30.42 38.87 -5.48
N LYS A 313 -30.91 40.11 -5.60
CA LYS A 313 -32.00 40.41 -6.52
C LYS A 313 -31.62 39.95 -7.94
#